data_AF-A0AAV9Z5Z7-F1
#
_entry.id   AF-A0AAV9Z5Z7-F1
#
_cell.length_a   1.000
_cell.length_b   1.000
_cell.length_c   1.000
_cell.angle_alpha   90.00
_cell.angle_beta   90.00
_cell.angle_gamma   90.00
#
_symmetry.space_group_name_H-M   'P 1'
#
loop_
_entity.id
_entity.type
_entity.pdbx_description
1 polymer ?
#
loop_
_entity_poly.entity_id
_entity_poly.type
_entity_poly.pdbx_seq_one_letter_code
_entity_poly.pdbx_strand_id
1 'polypeptide(L)'
;IANRRQLTKSDIVDRGVNSGPQVLARFGLGAGYMFMVTRTVRQMQTLLKKAAALVPERKSYFVIDPNQVLSAVLTSAKDMGELLAAWGALSKRMELAQSNLTKYQSEVSSIQ
;
A
#
# COMPACT_ATOMS: atom_id res chain seq x y z
N ILE A 1 4.96 -16.54 2.63
CA ILE A 1 5.60 -15.50 3.46
C ILE A 1 5.98 -14.35 2.53
N ALA A 2 5.23 -13.24 2.54
CA ALA A 2 5.62 -12.06 1.78
C ALA A 2 6.82 -11.43 2.51
N ASN A 3 8.01 -11.55 1.91
CA ASN A 3 9.23 -10.99 2.47
C ASN A 3 9.05 -9.46 2.53
N ARG A 4 9.11 -8.86 3.73
CA ARG A 4 8.99 -7.41 3.91
C ARG A 4 10.21 -6.76 3.31
N ARG A 5 10.16 -6.42 2.02
CA ARG A 5 11.24 -5.71 1.35
C ARG A 5 11.48 -4.39 2.07
N GLN A 6 12.71 -4.21 2.54
CA GLN A 6 13.15 -2.93 3.08
C GLN A 6 13.44 -1.99 1.91
N LEU A 7 13.08 -0.71 2.07
CA LEU A 7 13.46 0.31 1.09
C LEU A 7 14.99 0.44 1.08
N THR A 8 15.57 0.45 -0.11
CA THR A 8 16.98 0.79 -0.28
C THR A 8 17.13 2.24 -0.72
N LYS A 9 18.36 2.76 -0.73
CA LYS A 9 18.65 4.11 -1.22
C LYS A 9 18.20 4.31 -2.68
N SER A 10 18.25 3.26 -3.52
CA SER A 10 17.80 3.35 -4.91
C SER A 10 16.27 3.44 -5.07
N ASP A 11 15.52 3.05 -4.03
CA ASP A 11 14.06 3.11 -4.04
C ASP A 11 13.54 4.52 -3.68
N ILE A 12 14.41 5.40 -3.17
CA ILE A 12 14.07 6.70 -2.57
C ILE A 12 14.69 7.85 -3.37
N VAL A 13 13.93 8.92 -3.53
CA VAL A 13 14.39 10.21 -4.08
C VAL A 13 14.42 11.23 -2.94
N ASP A 14 15.58 11.83 -2.68
CA ASP A 14 15.72 13.06 -1.89
C ASP A 14 15.78 14.24 -2.86
N ARG A 15 14.77 15.10 -2.83
CA ARG A 15 14.66 16.31 -3.68
C ARG A 15 15.49 17.47 -3.15
N GLY A 16 16.17 17.28 -2.01
CA GLY A 16 17.01 18.28 -1.38
C GLY A 16 16.21 19.32 -0.60
N VAL A 17 16.94 20.22 0.07
CA VAL A 17 16.38 21.29 0.91
C VAL A 17 16.01 22.53 0.08
N ASN A 18 16.54 22.65 -1.14
CA ASN A 18 16.48 23.86 -1.97
C ASN A 18 15.62 23.66 -3.22
N SER A 19 14.34 23.36 -3.05
CA SER A 19 13.35 23.42 -4.14
C SER A 19 12.37 24.57 -3.90
N GLY A 20 12.89 25.79 -3.70
CA GLY A 20 12.08 27.00 -3.55
C GLY A 20 11.14 27.03 -2.31
N PRO A 21 10.48 28.17 -2.05
CA PRO A 21 9.68 28.38 -0.83
C PRO A 21 8.39 27.52 -0.73
N GLN A 22 8.16 26.56 -1.64
CA GLN A 22 6.87 25.85 -1.76
C GLN A 22 6.96 24.31 -1.69
N VAL A 23 8.13 23.68 -1.58
CA VAL A 23 8.20 22.22 -1.59
C VAL A 23 8.24 21.65 -0.17
N LEU A 24 7.04 21.39 0.37
CA LEU A 24 6.82 20.63 1.62
C LEU A 24 7.20 19.14 1.49
N ALA A 25 7.64 18.67 0.32
CA ALA A 25 7.79 17.25 -0.01
C ALA A 25 9.23 16.91 -0.43
N ARG A 26 10.12 16.72 0.56
CA ARG A 26 11.55 16.45 0.33
C ARG A 26 11.81 15.02 -0.14
N PHE A 27 11.15 14.05 0.48
CA PHE A 27 11.39 12.63 0.21
C PHE A 27 10.21 12.01 -0.53
N GLY A 28 10.49 10.91 -1.23
CA GLY A 28 9.47 10.10 -1.87
C GLY A 28 10.08 8.84 -2.47
N LEU A 29 9.23 7.89 -2.86
CA LEU A 29 9.65 6.77 -3.67
C LEU A 29 9.98 7.23 -5.09
N GLY A 30 11.00 6.62 -5.70
CA GLY A 30 11.30 6.83 -7.11
C GLY A 30 10.09 6.47 -7.98
N ALA A 31 9.85 7.23 -9.06
CA ALA A 31 8.62 7.10 -9.86
C ALA A 31 8.36 5.67 -10.36
N GLY A 32 9.40 4.97 -10.83
CA GLY A 32 9.28 3.57 -11.26
C GLY A 32 8.90 2.62 -10.12
N TYR A 33 9.45 2.85 -8.92
CA TYR A 33 9.11 2.05 -7.74
C TYR A 33 7.70 2.38 -7.24
N MET A 34 7.31 3.65 -7.22
CA MET A 34 5.96 4.07 -6.86
C MET A 34 4.90 3.51 -7.81
N PHE A 35 5.20 3.44 -9.11
CA PHE A 35 4.33 2.79 -10.10
C PHE A 35 4.12 1.31 -9.76
N MET A 36 5.19 0.57 -9.45
CA MET A 36 5.15 -0.83 -9.07
C MET A 36 4.31 -1.06 -7.79
N VAL A 37 4.53 -0.23 -6.77
CA VAL A 37 3.79 -0.28 -5.50
C VAL A 37 2.30 -0.03 -5.74
N THR A 38 1.96 1.05 -6.46
CA THR A 38 0.58 1.43 -6.76
C THR A 38 -0.14 0.34 -7.56
N ARG A 39 0.53 -0.22 -8.57
CA ARG A 39 -0.02 -1.33 -9.37
C ARG A 39 -0.32 -2.55 -8.50
N THR A 40 0.63 -2.94 -7.65
CA THR A 40 0.48 -4.10 -6.75
C THR A 40 -0.69 -3.90 -5.77
N VAL A 41 -0.78 -2.71 -5.15
CA VAL A 41 -1.88 -2.36 -4.23
C VAL A 41 -3.22 -2.42 -4.96
N ARG A 42 -3.34 -1.86 -6.17
CA ARG A 42 -4.59 -1.88 -6.96
C ARG A 42 -5.00 -3.30 -7.35
N GLN A 43 -4.05 -4.14 -7.75
CA GLN A 43 -4.32 -5.53 -8.08
C GLN A 43 -4.83 -6.30 -6.86
N MET A 44 -4.17 -6.19 -5.72
CA MET A 44 -4.59 -6.85 -4.48
C MET A 44 -5.95 -6.31 -4.00
N GLN A 45 -6.20 -5.00 -4.11
CA GLN A 45 -7.48 -4.41 -3.77
C GLN A 45 -8.62 -4.95 -4.64
N THR A 46 -8.35 -5.16 -5.92
CA THR A 46 -9.30 -5.76 -6.87
C THR A 46 -9.62 -7.21 -6.49
N LEU A 47 -8.61 -7.99 -6.12
CA LEU A 47 -8.80 -9.37 -5.67
C LEU A 47 -9.66 -9.44 -4.41
N LEU A 48 -9.37 -8.59 -3.41
CA LEU A 48 -10.16 -8.52 -2.17
C LEU A 48 -11.63 -8.18 -2.45
N LYS A 49 -11.87 -7.19 -3.32
CA LYS A 49 -13.25 -6.79 -3.67
C LYS A 49 -14.00 -7.94 -4.35
N LYS A 50 -13.36 -8.62 -5.30
CA LYS A 50 -13.95 -9.76 -6.01
C LYS A 50 -14.23 -10.93 -5.07
N ALA A 51 -13.26 -11.30 -4.23
CA ALA A 51 -13.41 -12.42 -3.30
C ALA A 51 -14.49 -12.14 -2.24
N ALA A 52 -14.54 -10.93 -1.68
CA ALA A 52 -15.57 -10.55 -0.72
C ALA A 52 -16.99 -10.59 -1.32
N ALA A 53 -17.15 -10.23 -2.61
CA ALA A 53 -18.43 -10.26 -3.30
C ALA A 53 -18.97 -11.68 -3.54
N LEU A 54 -18.12 -12.70 -3.42
CA LEU A 54 -18.52 -14.10 -3.51
C LEU A 54 -19.03 -14.66 -2.17
N VAL A 55 -18.79 -13.98 -1.06
CA VAL A 55 -19.25 -14.40 0.26
C VAL A 55 -20.68 -13.87 0.47
N PRO A 56 -21.69 -14.75 0.65
CA PRO A 56 -23.06 -14.35 0.98
C PRO A 56 -23.11 -13.44 2.21
N GLU A 57 -24.04 -12.48 2.21
CA GLU A 57 -24.29 -11.51 3.29
C GLU A 57 -23.15 -10.52 3.60
N ARG A 58 -21.95 -10.69 3.04
CA ARG A 58 -20.83 -9.77 3.23
C ARG A 58 -21.03 -8.48 2.43
N LYS A 59 -21.20 -7.36 3.14
CA LYS A 59 -21.39 -6.01 2.54
C LYS A 59 -20.11 -5.16 2.48
N SER A 60 -19.01 -5.65 3.05
CA SER A 60 -17.75 -4.89 3.17
C SER A 60 -16.54 -5.76 2.85
N TYR A 61 -15.45 -5.09 2.44
CA TYR A 61 -14.18 -5.71 2.12
C TYR A 61 -13.03 -4.89 2.71
N PHE A 62 -11.89 -5.54 2.93
CA PHE A 62 -10.69 -4.87 3.44
C PHE A 62 -10.14 -3.87 2.40
N VAL A 63 -9.87 -2.64 2.84
CA VAL A 63 -9.29 -1.58 2.00
C VAL A 63 -7.82 -1.40 2.35
N ILE A 64 -6.92 -1.52 1.38
CA ILE A 64 -5.46 -1.53 1.61
C ILE A 64 -4.92 -0.13 1.91
N ASP A 65 -5.39 0.90 1.22
CA ASP A 65 -4.96 2.28 1.45
C ASP A 65 -6.19 3.20 1.38
N PRO A 66 -6.95 3.29 2.48
CA PRO A 66 -8.14 4.13 2.54
C PRO A 66 -7.78 5.57 2.21
N ASN A 67 -8.52 6.18 1.27
CA ASN A 67 -8.31 7.55 0.81
C ASN A 67 -6.89 7.83 0.25
N GLN A 68 -6.13 6.80 -0.12
CA GLN A 68 -4.78 6.93 -0.68
C GLN A 68 -3.78 7.70 0.22
N VAL A 69 -4.00 7.67 1.55
CA VAL A 69 -3.19 8.41 2.52
C VAL A 69 -1.73 7.94 2.49
N LEU A 70 -1.51 6.62 2.50
CA LEU A 70 -0.16 6.08 2.52
C LEU A 70 0.55 6.33 1.19
N SER A 71 -0.15 6.19 0.07
CA SER A 71 0.38 6.46 -1.27
C SER A 71 0.78 7.94 -1.44
N ALA A 72 0.00 8.87 -0.87
CA ALA A 72 0.31 10.29 -0.88
C ALA A 72 1.61 10.59 -0.11
N VAL A 73 1.74 10.04 1.10
CA VAL A 73 2.96 10.19 1.91
C VAL A 73 4.17 9.56 1.21
N LEU A 74 4.01 8.36 0.62
CA LEU A 74 5.08 7.70 -0.13
C LEU A 74 5.55 8.51 -1.35
N THR A 75 4.72 9.41 -1.87
CA THR A 75 5.09 10.31 -2.97
C THR A 75 5.74 11.60 -2.47
N SER A 76 5.33 12.08 -1.29
CA SER A 76 5.54 13.46 -0.86
C SER A 76 5.83 13.63 0.64
N ALA A 77 6.69 12.77 1.19
CA ALA A 77 7.09 12.84 2.59
C ALA A 77 7.97 14.07 2.89
N LYS A 78 7.75 14.68 4.05
CA LYS A 78 8.52 15.82 4.57
C LYS A 78 9.91 15.40 5.03
N ASP A 79 9.97 14.23 5.67
CA ASP A 79 11.19 13.65 6.20
C ASP A 79 11.26 12.14 5.95
N MET A 80 12.44 11.56 6.19
CA MET A 80 12.68 10.13 5.99
C MET A 80 11.86 9.26 6.96
N GLY A 81 11.60 9.75 8.18
CA GLY A 81 10.81 9.01 9.17
C GLY A 81 9.38 8.83 8.70
N GLU A 82 8.77 9.88 8.16
CA GLU A 82 7.44 9.86 7.57
C GLU A 82 7.36 8.87 6.39
N LEU A 83 8.37 8.89 5.49
CA LEU A 83 8.44 7.95 4.36
C LEU A 83 8.52 6.49 4.83
N LEU A 84 9.42 6.20 5.78
CA LEU A 84 9.63 4.84 6.30
C LEU A 84 8.41 4.34 7.09
N ALA A 85 7.76 5.22 7.86
CA ALA A 85 6.53 4.89 8.57
C ALA A 85 5.39 4.54 7.60
N ALA A 86 5.20 5.34 6.54
CA ALA A 86 4.20 5.06 5.51
C ALA A 86 4.49 3.74 4.78
N TRP A 87 5.76 3.46 4.46
CA TRP A 87 6.16 2.19 3.85
C TRP A 87 5.88 0.99 4.76
N GLY A 88 6.24 1.10 6.04
CA GLY A 88 5.98 0.08 7.05
C GLY A 88 4.48 -0.18 7.22
N ALA A 89 3.67 0.88 7.30
CA ALA A 89 2.23 0.79 7.39
C ALA A 89 1.62 0.13 6.14
N LEU A 90 2.01 0.56 4.93
CA LEU A 90 1.50 -0.02 3.69
C LEU A 90 1.87 -1.51 3.57
N SER A 91 3.12 -1.85 3.90
CA SER A 91 3.59 -3.24 3.94
C SER A 91 2.74 -4.08 4.89
N LYS A 92 2.46 -3.57 6.09
CA LYS A 92 1.62 -4.27 7.06
C LYS A 92 0.18 -4.45 6.56
N ARG A 93 -0.37 -3.42 5.90
CA ARG A 93 -1.71 -3.52 5.29
C ARG A 93 -1.76 -4.51 4.14
N MET A 94 -0.68 -4.66 3.36
CA MET A 94 -0.55 -5.71 2.35
C MET A 94 -0.49 -7.12 2.96
N GLU A 95 0.19 -7.31 4.10
CA GLU A 95 0.15 -8.58 4.84
C GLU A 95 -1.29 -8.90 5.30
N LEU A 96 -2.00 -7.91 5.86
CA LEU A 96 -3.39 -8.07 6.29
C LEU A 96 -4.34 -8.32 5.13
N ALA A 97 -4.08 -7.72 3.97
CA ALA A 97 -4.81 -7.99 2.74
C ALA A 97 -4.72 -9.46 2.34
N GLN A 98 -3.53 -10.07 2.42
CA GLN A 98 -3.37 -11.49 2.10
C GLN A 98 -4.16 -12.37 3.08
N SER A 99 -4.08 -12.08 4.37
CA SER A 99 -4.86 -12.79 5.39
C SER A 99 -6.37 -12.68 5.17
N ASN A 100 -6.86 -11.48 4.83
CA ASN A 100 -8.28 -11.28 4.52
C ASN A 100 -8.70 -12.02 3.23
N LEU A 101 -7.84 -12.05 2.21
CA LEU A 101 -8.13 -12.77 0.98
C LEU A 101 -8.29 -14.27 1.25
N THR A 102 -7.38 -14.87 2.04
CA THR A 102 -7.48 -16.27 2.47
C THR A 102 -8.76 -16.52 3.27
N LYS A 103 -9.14 -15.59 4.16
CA LYS A 103 -10.39 -15.68 4.92
C LYS A 103 -11.62 -15.69 4.00
N TYR A 104 -11.68 -14.80 3.01
CA TYR A 104 -12.82 -14.78 2.07
C TYR A 104 -12.88 -16.07 1.25
N GLN A 105 -11.74 -16.59 0.82
CA GLN A 105 -11.67 -17.87 0.10
C GLN A 105 -12.18 -19.03 0.96
N SER A 106 -11.79 -19.11 2.24
CA SER A 106 -12.28 -20.15 3.14
C SER A 106 -13.79 -20.04 3.41
N GLU A 107 -14.32 -18.82 3.53
CA GLU A 107 -15.75 -18.57 3.70
C GLU A 107 -16.54 -19.07 2.49
N VAL A 108 -16.07 -18.78 1.26
CA VAL A 108 -16.71 -19.30 0.03
C VAL A 108 -16.68 -20.82 -0.02
N SER A 109 -15.54 -21.45 0.29
CA SER A 109 -15.41 -22.91 0.26
C SER A 109 -16.24 -23.63 1.32
N SER A 110 -16.59 -22.97 2.42
CA SER A 110 -17.46 -23.57 3.46
C SER A 110 -18.96 -23.55 3.12
N ILE A 111 -19.34 -22.83 2.05
CA ILE A 111 -20.74 -22.65 1.64
C ILE A 111 -21.10 -23.56 0.46
N GLN A 112 -20.10 -24.06 -0.27
CA GLN A 112 -20.24 -25.02 -1.37
C GLN A 112 -20.14 -26.46 -0.86
#